data_AF-V9KVB8-F1
#
_entry.id   AF-V9KVB8-F1
#
_cell.length_a   1.000
_cell.length_b   1.000
_cell.length_c   1.000
_cell.angle_alpha   90.00
_cell.angle_beta   90.00
_cell.angle_gamma   90.00
#
_symmetry.space_group_name_H-M   'P 1'
#
loop_
_entity.id
_entity.type
_entity.pdbx_description
1 polymer ?
#
loop_
_entity_poly.entity_id
_entity_poly.type
_entity_poly.pdbx_seq_one_letter_code
_entity_poly.pdbx_strand_id
1 'polypeptide(L)'
;MMFRDQVGVLAGWFKGWNECEQTVALLSLLKRVSRTQARFLQICLEHSLSDCTELHILEVEANDPAFINQWHQESKDKVIMLLLTHLPLLKPGNIDAKMEYMKLLPKILAHSIENNQHIEESRQLLSYALIHPATSLEDRNALAMWLNHLEDRTSGYGGQSRGRPDSMDYGQTLYHQRQNSDDKLNGWQNLRDSGICVSASNWPDKNPACENGHLPLYSSVSVPTTINTIGTSTTTNVPAWLKSLRLHKYAALFSQLTYEEMMGLTEVQLEAQNVTKGARHKIVLSIQKLKERQNVLRSLEKDILEGGNLRNALQELHQMILTPIKAYNFPQTQNIDEQRQDLDSQSSLMSSDSSMGNRLSDGKDSATGGIQQHNVTGCEGESGAAPVPEGDLPGQFTRVMGKVCTQLLVSRPDEENISSYLQLIDKCVGHEAFTETQKKRMLSWKQQD
;
A
#
# COMPACT_ATOMS: atom_id res chain seq x y z
N MET A 1 -21.17 27.78 -8.80
CA MET A 1 -20.11 28.43 -8.00
C MET A 1 -18.81 28.23 -8.74
N MET A 2 -18.08 29.30 -9.08
CA MET A 2 -16.81 29.16 -9.80
C MET A 2 -15.77 28.53 -8.85
N PHE A 3 -14.77 27.83 -9.39
CA PHE A 3 -13.69 27.23 -8.59
C PHE A 3 -13.02 28.26 -7.67
N ARG A 4 -12.84 29.50 -8.16
CA ARG A 4 -12.32 30.63 -7.37
C ARG A 4 -13.17 30.93 -6.12
N ASP A 5 -14.49 30.85 -6.23
CA ASP A 5 -15.39 31.11 -5.11
C ASP A 5 -15.31 29.98 -4.08
N GLN A 6 -15.17 28.73 -4.54
CA GLN A 6 -14.98 27.56 -3.65
C GLN A 6 -13.68 27.67 -2.86
N VAL A 7 -12.59 28.06 -3.53
CA VAL A 7 -11.30 28.33 -2.88
C VAL A 7 -11.42 29.49 -1.89
N GLY A 8 -12.16 30.55 -2.23
CA GLY A 8 -12.42 31.68 -1.34
C GLY A 8 -13.15 31.28 -0.05
N VAL A 9 -14.17 30.42 -0.15
CA VAL A 9 -14.89 29.90 1.04
C VAL A 9 -13.95 29.07 1.92
N LEU A 10 -13.19 28.15 1.33
CA LEU A 10 -12.23 27.31 2.06
C LEU A 10 -11.15 28.15 2.75
N ALA A 11 -10.59 29.15 2.06
CA ALA A 11 -9.60 30.06 2.63
C ALA A 11 -10.20 30.87 3.80
N GLY A 12 -11.48 31.26 3.71
CA GLY A 12 -12.21 31.91 4.79
C GLY A 12 -12.30 31.04 6.04
N TRP A 13 -12.68 29.76 5.90
CA TRP A 13 -12.70 28.82 7.03
C TRP A 13 -11.32 28.57 7.61
N PHE A 14 -10.34 28.36 6.73
CA PHE A 14 -8.97 28.06 7.11
C PHE A 14 -8.34 29.17 7.97
N LYS A 15 -8.61 30.44 7.62
CA LYS A 15 -8.16 31.61 8.39
C LYS A 15 -8.74 31.68 9.80
N GLY A 16 -9.90 31.06 10.04
CA GLY A 16 -10.56 31.01 11.35
C GLY A 16 -10.01 29.95 12.30
N TRP A 17 -9.19 29.02 11.81
CA TRP A 17 -8.60 27.93 12.60
C TRP A 17 -7.26 28.35 13.19
N ASN A 18 -6.89 27.78 14.35
CA ASN A 18 -5.55 27.96 14.91
C ASN A 18 -4.49 27.19 14.10
N GLU A 19 -3.19 27.47 14.32
CA GLU A 19 -2.09 26.87 13.55
C GLU A 19 -2.06 25.33 13.62
N CYS A 20 -2.41 24.76 14.77
CA CYS A 20 -2.49 23.32 14.95
C CYS A 20 -3.64 22.72 14.12
N GLU A 21 -4.83 23.29 14.17
CA GLU A 21 -5.99 22.87 13.39
C GLU A 21 -5.75 23.01 11.89
N GLN A 22 -5.13 24.12 11.48
CA GLN A 22 -4.67 24.32 10.11
C GLN A 22 -3.71 23.21 9.67
N THR A 23 -2.73 22.87 10.50
CA THR A 23 -1.75 21.81 10.21
C THR A 23 -2.43 20.44 10.09
N VAL A 24 -3.32 20.09 11.02
CA VAL A 24 -4.08 18.83 11.01
C VAL A 24 -4.96 18.72 9.77
N ALA A 25 -5.64 19.82 9.40
CA ALA A 25 -6.49 19.87 8.23
C ALA A 25 -5.67 19.71 6.93
N LEU A 26 -4.56 20.45 6.79
CA LEU A 26 -3.66 20.32 5.64
C LEU A 26 -3.09 18.91 5.52
N LEU A 27 -2.62 18.32 6.63
CA LEU A 27 -2.10 16.96 6.64
C LEU A 27 -3.18 15.94 6.22
N SER A 28 -4.42 16.15 6.65
CA SER A 28 -5.56 15.31 6.26
C SER A 28 -5.90 15.43 4.77
N LEU A 29 -5.76 16.63 4.19
CA LEU A 29 -5.92 16.85 2.75
C LEU A 29 -4.75 16.27 1.94
N LEU A 30 -3.51 16.43 2.41
CA LEU A 30 -2.31 15.88 1.78
C LEU A 30 -2.36 14.35 1.68
N LYS A 31 -2.98 13.66 2.64
CA LYS A 31 -3.23 12.21 2.56
C LYS A 31 -4.14 11.80 1.39
N ARG A 32 -4.85 12.75 0.78
CA ARG A 32 -5.81 12.51 -0.32
C ARG A 32 -5.27 12.90 -1.69
N VAL A 33 -4.14 13.61 -1.77
CA VAL A 33 -3.54 13.99 -3.06
C VAL A 33 -2.67 12.85 -3.61
N SER A 34 -2.41 12.86 -4.91
CA SER A 34 -1.52 11.86 -5.54
C SER A 34 -0.07 12.05 -5.09
N ARG A 35 0.77 11.01 -5.24
CA ARG A 35 2.21 11.10 -4.92
C ARG A 35 2.91 12.21 -5.71
N THR A 36 2.53 12.40 -6.98
CA THR A 36 3.05 13.48 -7.82
C THR A 36 2.66 14.85 -7.28
N GLN A 37 1.39 15.02 -6.86
CA GLN A 37 0.92 16.26 -6.24
C GLN A 37 1.60 16.53 -4.90
N ALA A 38 1.77 15.50 -4.07
CA ALA A 38 2.50 15.60 -2.80
C ALA A 38 3.95 16.02 -3.03
N ARG A 39 4.63 15.41 -4.01
CA ARG A 39 6.02 15.77 -4.36
C ARG A 39 6.12 17.20 -4.90
N PHE A 40 5.18 17.62 -5.74
CA PHE A 40 5.11 19.00 -6.20
C PHE A 40 4.92 19.98 -5.04
N LEU A 41 3.97 19.72 -4.14
CA LEU A 41 3.72 20.54 -2.96
C LEU A 41 4.94 20.59 -2.03
N GLN A 42 5.63 19.46 -1.85
CA GLN A 42 6.88 19.41 -1.09
C GLN A 42 7.93 20.35 -1.69
N ILE A 43 8.16 20.30 -3.01
CA ILE A 43 9.12 21.19 -3.69
C ILE A 43 8.73 22.67 -3.52
N CYS A 44 7.45 23.00 -3.66
CA CYS A 44 6.96 24.36 -3.44
C CYS A 44 7.19 24.84 -2.01
N LEU A 45 6.95 23.97 -1.02
CA LEU A 45 7.16 24.29 0.39
C LEU A 45 8.64 24.43 0.71
N GLU A 46 9.50 23.50 0.27
CA GLU A 46 10.95 23.57 0.45
C GLU A 46 11.53 24.86 -0.14
N HIS A 47 11.11 25.25 -1.34
CA HIS A 47 11.52 26.52 -1.94
C HIS A 47 11.01 27.73 -1.16
N SER A 48 9.79 27.68 -0.58
CA SER A 48 9.27 28.80 0.22
C SER A 48 9.97 28.98 1.56
N LEU A 49 10.61 27.92 2.07
CA LEU A 49 11.25 27.89 3.39
C LEU A 49 12.77 28.10 3.34
N SER A 50 13.39 28.07 2.14
CA SER A 50 14.86 28.05 1.97
C SER A 50 15.59 29.23 2.62
N ASP A 51 14.94 30.40 2.70
CA ASP A 51 15.57 31.64 3.18
C ASP A 51 15.18 32.00 4.62
N CYS A 52 14.48 31.11 5.34
CA CYS A 52 13.98 31.39 6.69
C CYS A 52 15.02 30.99 7.76
N THR A 53 15.97 31.88 8.06
CA THR A 53 17.05 31.60 9.02
C THR A 53 16.56 31.30 10.44
N GLU A 54 15.49 31.96 10.88
CA GLU A 54 14.90 31.74 12.21
C GLU A 54 14.33 30.33 12.35
N LEU A 55 13.66 29.81 11.31
CA LEU A 55 13.15 28.45 11.29
C LEU A 55 14.26 27.41 11.39
N HIS A 56 15.39 27.65 10.72
CA HIS A 56 16.55 26.75 10.80
C HIS A 56 17.15 26.70 12.22
N ILE A 57 17.19 27.84 12.92
CA ILE A 57 17.65 27.89 14.32
C ILE A 57 16.71 27.07 15.21
N LEU A 58 15.41 27.32 15.11
CA LEU A 58 14.40 26.58 15.87
C LEU A 58 14.43 25.06 15.56
N GLU A 59 14.68 24.68 14.29
CA GLU A 59 14.80 23.28 13.90
C GLU A 59 16.04 22.62 14.52
N VAL A 60 17.17 23.34 14.62
CA VAL A 60 18.37 22.84 15.30
C VAL A 60 18.11 22.66 16.79
N GLU A 61 17.54 23.68 17.44
CA GLU A 61 17.17 23.64 18.87
C GLU A 61 16.17 22.51 19.18
N ALA A 62 15.16 22.33 18.32
CA ALA A 62 14.14 21.30 18.46
C ALA A 62 14.69 19.87 18.37
N ASN A 63 15.91 19.71 17.84
CA ASN A 63 16.57 18.44 17.62
C ASN A 63 17.82 18.24 18.50
N ASP A 64 18.10 19.17 19.43
CA ASP A 64 19.18 19.05 20.40
C ASP A 64 18.64 18.54 21.76
N PRO A 65 18.94 17.29 22.15
CA PRO A 65 18.48 16.73 23.42
C PRO A 65 19.01 17.50 24.64
N ALA A 66 20.22 18.07 24.57
CA ALA A 66 20.79 18.82 25.68
C ALA A 66 20.07 20.16 25.88
N PHE A 67 19.63 20.79 24.78
CA PHE A 67 18.81 22.00 24.83
C PHE A 67 17.42 21.72 25.43
N ILE A 68 16.74 20.69 24.92
CA ILE A 68 15.40 20.30 25.40
C ILE A 68 15.44 19.94 26.90
N ASN A 69 16.50 19.28 27.34
CA ASN A 69 16.64 18.88 28.74
C ASN A 69 16.65 20.09 29.70
N GLN A 70 17.14 21.26 29.28
CA GLN A 70 17.19 22.47 30.10
C GLN A 70 15.79 23.01 30.46
N TRP A 71 14.76 22.70 29.66
CA TRP A 71 13.40 23.18 29.88
C TRP A 71 12.77 22.67 31.18
N HIS A 72 13.33 21.63 31.80
CA HIS A 72 12.90 21.18 33.14
C HIS A 72 13.03 22.25 34.22
N GLN A 73 13.90 23.25 34.01
CA GLN A 73 14.15 24.36 34.95
C GLN A 73 13.21 25.55 34.70
N GLU A 74 12.46 25.55 33.60
CA GLU A 74 11.59 26.65 33.19
C GLU A 74 10.19 26.55 33.83
N SER A 75 9.44 27.65 33.81
CA SER A 75 8.04 27.65 34.24
C SER A 75 7.18 26.79 33.31
N LYS A 76 6.11 26.19 33.85
CA LYS A 76 5.23 25.29 33.10
C LYS A 76 4.64 25.96 31.85
N ASP A 77 4.21 27.22 31.98
CA ASP A 77 3.68 28.03 30.88
C ASP A 77 4.71 28.21 29.77
N LYS A 78 5.97 28.49 30.13
CA LYS A 78 7.06 28.64 29.16
C LYS A 78 7.39 27.31 28.49
N VAL A 79 7.38 26.20 29.23
CA VAL A 79 7.57 24.86 28.64
C VAL A 79 6.46 24.52 27.65
N ILE A 80 5.20 24.89 27.93
CA ILE A 80 4.08 24.67 26.99
C ILE A 80 4.33 25.42 25.67
N MET A 81 4.73 26.69 25.74
CA MET A 81 5.07 27.47 24.55
C MET A 81 6.26 26.88 23.77
N LEU A 82 7.32 26.47 24.47
CA LEU A 82 8.49 25.83 23.86
C LEU A 82 8.11 24.51 23.18
N LEU A 83 7.30 23.69 23.82
CA LEU A 83 6.81 22.44 23.24
C LEU A 83 5.95 22.68 21.99
N LEU A 84 5.04 23.67 22.01
CA LEU A 84 4.18 23.97 20.86
C LEU A 84 4.98 24.44 19.64
N THR A 85 6.05 25.20 19.87
CA THR A 85 6.90 25.75 18.82
C THR A 85 7.90 24.74 18.27
N HIS A 86 8.48 23.89 19.11
CA HIS A 86 9.59 23.02 18.73
C HIS A 86 9.17 21.59 18.38
N LEU A 87 8.12 21.04 19.00
CA LEU A 87 7.67 19.67 18.73
C LEU A 87 7.35 19.42 17.24
N PRO A 88 6.71 20.34 16.49
CA PRO A 88 6.47 20.15 15.05
C PRO A 88 7.75 20.06 14.20
N LEU A 89 8.89 20.54 14.71
CA LEU A 89 10.18 20.60 14.02
C LEU A 89 11.09 19.40 14.37
N LEU A 90 10.64 18.48 15.21
CA LEU A 90 11.39 17.28 15.55
C LEU A 90 11.62 16.41 14.31
N LYS A 91 12.85 15.97 14.06
CA LYS A 91 13.17 15.13 12.90
C LYS A 91 12.82 13.66 13.16
N PRO A 92 12.13 13.00 12.22
CA PRO A 92 11.98 11.55 12.27
C PRO A 92 13.35 10.86 12.30
N GLY A 93 13.52 9.90 13.22
CA GLY A 93 14.78 9.19 13.42
C GLY A 93 15.71 9.76 14.49
N ASN A 94 15.48 10.99 14.98
CA ASN A 94 16.22 11.53 16.13
C ASN A 94 15.63 11.00 17.45
N ILE A 95 16.09 9.81 17.85
CA ILE A 95 15.55 9.10 19.02
C ILE A 95 15.87 9.84 20.32
N ASP A 96 17.06 10.44 20.43
CA ASP A 96 17.52 11.11 21.65
C ASP A 96 16.68 12.35 21.97
N ALA A 97 16.48 13.23 20.98
CA ALA A 97 15.61 14.40 21.16
C ALA A 97 14.16 13.97 21.46
N LYS A 98 13.64 12.97 20.71
CA LYS A 98 12.29 12.42 20.94
C LYS A 98 12.10 11.95 22.38
N MET A 99 13.08 11.25 22.96
CA MET A 99 13.01 10.78 24.34
C MET A 99 12.84 11.93 25.34
N GLU A 100 13.52 13.05 25.14
CA GLU A 100 13.37 14.23 26.01
C GLU A 100 11.97 14.85 25.91
N TYR A 101 11.39 14.95 24.70
CA TYR A 101 9.99 15.37 24.54
C TYR A 101 9.02 14.42 25.25
N MET A 102 9.20 13.11 25.11
CA MET A 102 8.31 12.10 25.72
C MET A 102 8.44 12.04 27.25
N LYS A 103 9.53 12.53 27.83
CA LYS A 103 9.66 12.74 29.29
C LYS A 103 8.93 14.00 29.76
N LEU A 104 8.89 15.04 28.94
CA LEU A 104 8.28 16.35 29.28
C LEU A 104 6.77 16.37 29.09
N LEU A 105 6.26 15.81 27.98
CA LEU A 105 4.85 15.84 27.61
C LEU A 105 3.92 15.34 28.74
N PRO A 106 4.11 14.14 29.33
CA PRO A 106 3.22 13.67 30.40
C PRO A 106 3.23 14.57 31.64
N LYS A 107 4.38 15.17 31.99
CA LYS A 107 4.50 16.07 33.15
C LYS A 107 3.71 17.36 32.94
N ILE A 108 3.75 17.90 31.72
CA ILE A 108 3.02 19.11 31.35
C ILE A 108 1.51 18.82 31.27
N LEU A 109 1.12 17.74 30.61
CA LEU A 109 -0.28 17.33 30.51
C LEU A 109 -0.89 17.07 31.89
N ALA A 110 -0.18 16.38 32.79
CA ALA A 110 -0.59 16.19 34.18
C ALA A 110 -0.83 17.52 34.89
N HIS A 111 0.15 18.43 34.82
CA HIS A 111 0.05 19.74 35.45
C HIS A 111 -1.13 20.56 34.92
N SER A 112 -1.33 20.60 33.60
CA SER A 112 -2.46 21.28 32.96
C SER A 112 -3.82 20.73 33.42
N ILE A 113 -3.94 19.39 33.52
CA ILE A 113 -5.17 18.71 33.93
C ILE A 113 -5.45 18.90 35.43
N GLU A 114 -4.43 18.79 36.28
CA GLU A 114 -4.55 18.94 37.73
C GLU A 114 -4.95 20.37 38.12
N ASN A 115 -4.39 21.38 37.44
CA ASN A 115 -4.63 22.79 37.74
C ASN A 115 -5.73 23.41 36.86
N ASN A 116 -6.29 22.64 35.92
CA ASN A 116 -7.30 23.08 34.96
C ASN A 116 -6.88 24.35 34.19
N GLN A 117 -5.62 24.39 33.76
CA GLN A 117 -4.99 25.48 33.00
C GLN A 117 -4.41 24.94 31.69
N HIS A 118 -4.26 25.81 30.70
CA HIS A 118 -3.65 25.47 29.40
C HIS A 118 -4.26 24.24 28.69
N ILE A 119 -5.57 24.06 28.82
CA ILE A 119 -6.29 22.89 28.29
C ILE A 119 -6.24 22.87 26.75
N GLU A 120 -6.38 24.04 26.14
CA GLU A 120 -6.37 24.18 24.68
C GLU A 120 -4.97 23.95 24.09
N GLU A 121 -3.93 24.49 24.73
CA GLU A 121 -2.54 24.27 24.37
C GLU A 121 -2.15 22.79 24.57
N SER A 122 -2.64 22.15 25.63
CA SER A 122 -2.46 20.71 25.87
C SER A 122 -3.13 19.86 24.78
N ARG A 123 -4.30 20.27 24.27
CA ARG A 123 -4.97 19.63 23.13
C ARG A 123 -4.15 19.77 21.85
N GLN A 124 -3.57 20.95 21.61
CA GLN A 124 -2.70 21.19 20.46
C GLN A 124 -1.41 20.35 20.54
N LEU A 125 -0.78 20.28 21.71
CA LEU A 125 0.40 19.44 21.95
C LEU A 125 0.13 17.97 21.66
N LEU A 126 -1.00 17.43 22.14
CA LEU A 126 -1.41 16.06 21.84
C LEU A 126 -1.69 15.87 20.36
N SER A 127 -2.35 16.84 19.72
CA SER A 127 -2.65 16.78 18.29
C SER A 127 -1.36 16.69 17.46
N TYR A 128 -0.37 17.53 17.74
CA TYR A 128 0.95 17.43 17.13
C TYR A 128 1.63 16.10 17.43
N ALA A 129 1.75 15.71 18.70
CA ALA A 129 2.46 14.50 19.09
C ALA A 129 1.88 13.23 18.42
N LEU A 130 0.56 13.13 18.31
CA LEU A 130 -0.12 11.97 17.74
C LEU A 130 0.03 11.86 16.22
N ILE A 131 0.04 12.98 15.49
CA ILE A 131 0.21 12.98 14.03
C ILE A 131 1.68 12.98 13.59
N HIS A 132 2.60 13.28 14.50
CA HIS A 132 4.00 13.47 14.17
C HIS A 132 4.67 12.15 13.72
N PRO A 133 5.47 12.13 12.63
CA PRO A 133 6.10 10.90 12.13
C PRO A 133 7.19 10.34 13.05
N ALA A 134 7.87 11.18 13.84
CA ALA A 134 8.89 10.72 14.80
C ALA A 134 8.31 10.01 16.03
N THR A 135 7.01 10.17 16.30
CA THR A 135 6.34 9.54 17.45
C THR A 135 6.04 8.07 17.14
N SER A 136 6.54 7.16 17.97
CA SER A 136 6.33 5.73 17.78
C SER A 136 4.89 5.30 18.13
N LEU A 137 4.49 4.09 17.75
CA LEU A 137 3.16 3.56 18.12
C LEU A 137 3.01 3.42 19.65
N GLU A 138 4.08 3.04 20.35
CA GLU A 138 4.10 2.94 21.82
C GLU A 138 3.87 4.31 22.45
N ASP A 139 4.61 5.33 22.00
CA ASP A 139 4.46 6.73 22.44
C ASP A 139 3.01 7.21 22.20
N ARG A 140 2.43 6.92 21.03
CA ARG A 140 1.04 7.28 20.71
C ARG A 140 0.04 6.61 21.64
N ASN A 141 0.22 5.34 21.97
CA ASN A 141 -0.65 4.62 22.89
C ASN A 141 -0.58 5.21 24.31
N ALA A 142 0.62 5.58 24.76
CA ALA A 142 0.80 6.23 26.07
C ALA A 142 0.13 7.61 26.11
N LEU A 143 0.22 8.38 25.02
CA LEU A 143 -0.38 9.72 24.91
C LEU A 143 -1.90 9.70 24.72
N ALA A 144 -2.47 8.66 24.10
CA ALA A 144 -3.91 8.56 23.84
C ALA A 144 -4.75 8.57 25.13
N MET A 145 -4.22 8.06 26.25
CA MET A 145 -4.90 8.09 27.55
C MET A 145 -5.17 9.52 28.03
N TRP A 146 -4.22 10.43 27.78
CA TRP A 146 -4.32 11.84 28.17
C TRP A 146 -5.39 12.60 27.39
N LEU A 147 -5.63 12.21 26.14
CA LEU A 147 -6.65 12.81 25.29
C LEU A 147 -8.06 12.57 25.86
N ASN A 148 -8.35 11.33 26.28
CA ASN A 148 -9.63 11.00 26.94
C ASN A 148 -9.82 11.83 28.24
N HIS A 149 -8.77 11.99 29.04
CA HIS A 149 -8.84 12.78 30.28
C HIS A 149 -9.11 14.27 30.05
N LEU A 150 -8.64 14.84 28.92
CA LEU A 150 -8.91 16.23 28.54
C LEU A 150 -10.34 16.41 27.98
N GLU A 151 -10.85 15.43 27.23
CA GLU A 151 -12.22 15.46 26.67
C GLU A 151 -13.31 15.36 27.76
N ASP A 152 -13.10 14.53 28.79
CA ASP A 152 -14.02 14.38 29.93
C ASP A 152 -14.19 15.67 30.73
N ARG A 153 -13.11 16.47 30.87
CA ARG A 153 -13.13 17.74 31.61
C ARG A 153 -13.78 18.88 30.82
N THR A 154 -13.58 18.89 29.50
CA THR A 154 -14.18 19.90 28.61
C THR A 154 -15.70 19.72 28.51
N SER A 155 -16.18 18.48 28.61
CA SER A 155 -17.60 18.13 28.61
C SER A 155 -18.33 18.49 29.91
N GLY A 156 -17.61 18.69 31.02
CA GLY A 156 -18.16 18.97 32.35
C GLY A 156 -18.55 20.43 32.62
N TYR A 157 -18.13 21.39 31.78
CA TYR A 157 -18.32 22.83 32.04
C TYR A 157 -19.61 23.44 31.45
N GLY A 158 -20.45 22.66 30.76
CA GLY A 158 -21.68 23.15 30.11
C GLY A 158 -22.96 23.12 30.95
N GLY A 159 -22.93 22.62 32.19
CA GLY A 159 -24.14 22.16 32.87
C GLY A 159 -24.35 22.65 34.29
N GLN A 160 -24.19 23.94 34.60
CA GLN A 160 -24.70 24.50 35.86
C GLN A 160 -24.71 26.03 35.87
N SER A 161 -25.83 26.64 35.47
CA SER A 161 -26.41 27.83 36.12
C SER A 161 -27.61 28.37 35.35
N ARG A 162 -28.82 28.07 35.85
CA ARG A 162 -29.94 29.02 36.02
C ARG A 162 -31.06 28.31 36.75
N GLY A 163 -31.15 28.54 38.06
CA GLY A 163 -32.31 28.14 38.86
C GLY A 163 -33.50 29.07 38.62
N ARG A 164 -34.72 28.51 38.63
CA ARG A 164 -35.92 29.01 39.33
C ARG A 164 -37.12 28.05 39.13
N PRO A 165 -38.21 28.18 39.92
CA PRO A 165 -38.90 27.05 40.55
C PRO A 165 -40.25 26.68 39.90
N ASP A 166 -40.80 25.57 40.41
CA ASP A 166 -42.20 25.08 40.36
C ASP A 166 -43.27 26.00 39.73
N SER A 167 -43.99 25.50 38.71
CA SER A 167 -45.47 25.42 38.74
C SER A 167 -46.07 24.65 37.55
N MET A 168 -47.25 24.09 37.83
CA MET A 168 -48.22 23.25 37.12
C MET A 168 -48.65 23.58 35.66
N ASP A 169 -48.81 22.49 34.89
CA ASP A 169 -50.02 21.98 34.19
C ASP A 169 -50.64 22.64 32.93
N TYR A 170 -51.23 21.74 32.11
CA TYR A 170 -52.15 21.81 30.96
C TYR A 170 -51.65 22.04 29.51
N GLY A 171 -51.97 21.06 28.64
CA GLY A 171 -52.71 21.35 27.38
C GLY A 171 -52.01 21.26 26.02
N GLN A 172 -52.01 20.05 25.43
CA GLN A 172 -52.35 19.70 24.02
C GLN A 172 -51.95 20.56 22.79
N THR A 173 -51.17 19.90 21.91
CA THR A 173 -51.35 19.68 20.45
C THR A 173 -51.00 20.71 19.35
N LEU A 174 -50.15 20.21 18.42
CA LEU A 174 -50.24 20.18 16.93
C LEU A 174 -49.30 21.05 16.04
N TYR A 175 -48.60 20.31 15.14
CA TYR A 175 -47.90 20.65 13.87
C TYR A 175 -46.52 21.34 13.85
N HIS A 176 -45.44 20.55 13.74
CA HIS A 176 -44.72 20.28 12.47
C HIS A 176 -43.42 19.50 12.72
N GLN A 177 -43.45 18.20 12.40
CA GLN A 177 -42.26 17.36 12.27
C GLN A 177 -41.66 17.57 10.88
N ARG A 178 -40.52 18.27 10.80
CA ARG A 178 -39.62 18.19 9.64
C ARG A 178 -38.23 17.81 10.15
N GLN A 179 -37.70 16.79 9.50
CA GLN A 179 -36.41 16.13 9.71
C GLN A 179 -35.26 17.14 9.83
N ASN A 180 -34.40 16.94 10.84
CA ASN A 180 -33.00 17.32 10.76
C ASN A 180 -32.17 16.10 11.19
N SER A 181 -31.51 15.48 10.22
CA SER A 181 -30.47 14.48 10.43
C SER A 181 -29.14 15.24 10.48
N ASP A 182 -28.55 15.39 11.66
CA ASP A 182 -27.19 15.89 11.82
C ASP A 182 -26.34 14.85 12.54
N ASP A 183 -25.34 14.39 11.79
CA ASP A 183 -23.94 14.17 12.16
C ASP A 183 -23.62 13.68 13.58
N LYS A 184 -23.45 12.35 13.68
CA LYS A 184 -22.46 11.76 14.58
C LYS A 184 -21.13 11.59 13.83
N LEU A 185 -20.40 12.71 13.72
CA LEU A 185 -18.97 12.68 13.44
C LEU A 185 -18.24 12.36 14.76
N ASN A 186 -17.98 11.08 15.02
CA ASN A 186 -16.99 10.61 15.99
C ASN A 186 -16.44 9.26 15.50
N GLY A 187 -15.43 9.32 14.65
CA GLY A 187 -14.83 8.19 13.94
C GLY A 187 -13.44 7.79 14.44
N TRP A 188 -13.16 7.91 15.74
CA TRP A 188 -11.83 7.65 16.29
C TRP A 188 -11.77 6.58 17.39
N GLN A 189 -12.82 5.76 17.55
CA GLN A 189 -12.85 4.70 18.59
C GLN A 189 -12.96 3.25 18.08
N ASN A 190 -12.84 2.97 16.78
CA ASN A 190 -12.98 1.59 16.28
C ASN A 190 -11.69 1.07 15.65
N LEU A 191 -10.76 0.65 16.50
CA LEU A 191 -9.72 -0.30 16.14
C LEU A 191 -9.53 -1.34 17.27
N ARG A 192 -10.61 -2.04 17.63
CA ARG A 192 -10.61 -3.30 18.39
C ARG A 192 -11.98 -3.97 18.23
N ASP A 193 -12.10 -4.81 17.21
CA ASP A 193 -12.79 -6.11 17.32
C ASP A 193 -12.46 -6.93 16.07
N SER A 194 -11.50 -7.83 16.20
CA SER A 194 -11.42 -9.03 15.36
C SER A 194 -11.63 -10.20 16.30
N GLY A 195 -12.87 -10.69 16.30
CA GLY A 195 -13.28 -11.87 17.03
C GLY A 195 -12.51 -13.08 16.51
N ILE A 196 -11.66 -13.59 17.39
CA ILE A 196 -11.11 -14.94 17.38
C ILE A 196 -12.30 -15.91 17.52
N CYS A 197 -12.57 -16.75 16.51
CA CYS A 197 -13.37 -17.95 16.71
C CYS A 197 -12.42 -19.12 16.96
N VAL A 198 -12.34 -19.53 18.22
CA VAL A 198 -11.63 -20.72 18.67
C VAL A 198 -12.44 -21.95 18.28
N SER A 199 -11.78 -22.91 17.63
CA SER A 199 -12.29 -24.26 17.41
C SER A 199 -12.67 -24.93 18.74
N ALA A 200 -13.84 -25.59 18.77
CA ALA A 200 -14.11 -26.65 19.74
C ALA A 200 -14.86 -27.79 19.06
N SER A 201 -14.33 -28.99 19.28
CA SER A 201 -14.71 -30.25 18.66
C SER A 201 -15.91 -30.91 19.37
N ASN A 202 -16.71 -31.66 18.59
CA ASN A 202 -17.16 -33.04 18.82
C ASN A 202 -18.68 -33.43 19.01
N TRP A 203 -19.20 -34.12 17.96
CA TRP A 203 -20.09 -35.34 17.85
C TRP A 203 -21.61 -35.28 18.18
N PRO A 204 -22.47 -36.19 17.64
CA PRO A 204 -22.48 -36.89 16.33
C PRO A 204 -23.86 -37.04 15.63
N ASP A 205 -23.81 -37.54 14.38
CA ASP A 205 -24.78 -38.33 13.57
C ASP A 205 -26.31 -38.23 13.80
N LYS A 206 -27.04 -37.91 12.71
CA LYS A 206 -28.09 -38.76 12.09
C LYS A 206 -28.78 -38.07 10.90
N ASN A 207 -28.72 -38.73 9.73
CA ASN A 207 -29.75 -38.64 8.67
C ASN A 207 -31.00 -39.44 9.12
N PRO A 208 -32.23 -39.20 8.63
CA PRO A 208 -32.56 -39.42 7.20
C PRO A 208 -33.71 -38.57 6.58
N ALA A 209 -33.75 -38.62 5.23
CA ALA A 209 -34.90 -38.68 4.31
C ALA A 209 -36.16 -37.80 4.47
N CYS A 210 -36.48 -37.03 3.42
CA CYS A 210 -37.84 -36.99 2.85
C CYS A 210 -37.81 -36.61 1.35
N GLU A 211 -38.79 -37.17 0.65
CA GLU A 211 -38.92 -37.41 -0.79
C GLU A 211 -39.68 -36.32 -1.57
N ASN A 212 -39.41 -36.27 -2.88
CA ASN A 212 -40.29 -36.01 -4.04
C ASN A 212 -41.05 -34.67 -4.20
N GLY A 213 -40.87 -34.05 -5.38
CA GLY A 213 -42.00 -33.41 -6.07
C GLY A 213 -41.72 -32.19 -6.96
N HIS A 214 -41.72 -32.44 -8.28
CA HIS A 214 -42.15 -31.57 -9.39
C HIS A 214 -41.20 -30.58 -10.10
N LEU A 215 -41.18 -30.79 -11.43
CA LEU A 215 -40.45 -30.15 -12.54
C LEU A 215 -40.94 -28.72 -12.89
N PRO A 216 -40.06 -27.84 -13.42
CA PRO A 216 -40.45 -26.71 -14.27
C PRO A 216 -40.47 -27.09 -15.76
N LEU A 217 -41.56 -26.72 -16.45
CA LEU A 217 -41.71 -26.80 -17.91
C LEU A 217 -41.10 -25.55 -18.59
N TYR A 218 -40.23 -25.79 -19.60
CA TYR A 218 -39.93 -25.05 -20.86
C TYR A 218 -39.83 -23.49 -20.82
N SER A 219 -38.91 -22.80 -21.52
CA SER A 219 -38.25 -23.07 -22.80
C SER A 219 -36.89 -22.38 -22.89
N SER A 220 -36.01 -23.05 -23.62
CA SER A 220 -34.71 -22.65 -24.12
C SER A 220 -34.76 -21.57 -25.22
N VAL A 221 -33.71 -20.74 -25.26
CA VAL A 221 -33.09 -20.32 -26.53
C VAL A 221 -31.60 -20.62 -26.43
N SER A 222 -31.19 -21.50 -27.34
CA SER A 222 -29.86 -22.02 -27.62
C SER A 222 -28.81 -20.96 -27.92
N VAL A 223 -27.60 -21.15 -27.37
CA VAL A 223 -26.37 -20.53 -27.89
C VAL A 223 -25.44 -21.66 -28.36
N PRO A 224 -24.85 -21.60 -29.57
CA PRO A 224 -23.98 -22.67 -30.06
C PRO A 224 -22.60 -22.61 -29.41
N THR A 225 -22.10 -23.79 -29.08
CA THR A 225 -20.70 -24.08 -28.79
C THR A 225 -19.88 -23.91 -30.08
N THR A 226 -18.94 -22.97 -30.12
CA THR A 226 -17.63 -23.03 -30.81
C THR A 226 -17.01 -21.62 -30.90
N ILE A 227 -15.93 -21.39 -30.15
CA ILE A 227 -14.68 -20.74 -30.58
C ILE A 227 -13.71 -20.87 -29.39
N ASN A 228 -12.75 -21.77 -29.54
CA ASN A 228 -11.47 -21.70 -28.86
C ASN A 228 -10.50 -20.95 -29.78
N THR A 229 -9.43 -20.44 -29.17
CA THR A 229 -8.09 -20.17 -29.74
C THR A 229 -7.75 -18.68 -29.88
N ILE A 230 -7.27 -18.09 -28.78
CA ILE A 230 -6.00 -17.32 -28.62
C ILE A 230 -6.03 -16.68 -27.21
N GLY A 231 -5.25 -17.23 -26.27
CA GLY A 231 -4.74 -16.55 -25.06
C GLY A 231 -5.71 -15.93 -24.05
N THR A 232 -6.46 -16.72 -23.27
CA THR A 232 -7.24 -16.24 -22.12
C THR A 232 -6.80 -16.90 -20.80
N SER A 233 -5.61 -16.56 -20.30
CA SER A 233 -5.09 -16.98 -18.98
C SER A 233 -5.41 -15.99 -17.84
N THR A 234 -6.27 -14.99 -18.10
CA THR A 234 -6.55 -13.87 -17.19
C THR A 234 -7.98 -13.86 -16.64
N THR A 235 -8.84 -14.76 -17.10
CA THR A 235 -10.30 -14.71 -16.84
C THR A 235 -10.70 -15.21 -15.46
N THR A 236 -9.87 -15.99 -14.77
CA THR A 236 -10.20 -16.58 -13.45
C THR A 236 -10.13 -15.56 -12.32
N ASN A 237 -9.23 -14.57 -12.39
CA ASN A 237 -8.99 -13.62 -11.30
C ASN A 237 -9.75 -12.29 -11.44
N VAL A 238 -10.25 -11.95 -12.64
CA VAL A 238 -11.00 -10.71 -12.87
C VAL A 238 -12.32 -10.67 -12.06
N PRO A 239 -13.15 -11.72 -12.01
CA PRO A 239 -14.39 -11.71 -11.22
C PRO A 239 -14.14 -11.53 -9.72
N ALA A 240 -13.12 -12.19 -9.16
CA ALA A 240 -12.75 -12.07 -7.75
C ALA A 240 -12.24 -10.66 -7.41
N TRP A 241 -11.41 -10.09 -8.29
CA TRP A 241 -10.93 -8.71 -8.18
C TRP A 241 -12.08 -7.69 -8.23
N LEU A 242 -13.05 -7.86 -9.14
CA LEU A 242 -14.22 -6.98 -9.19
C LEU A 242 -15.09 -7.09 -7.93
N LYS A 243 -15.18 -8.28 -7.31
CA LYS A 243 -15.87 -8.43 -6.02
C LYS A 243 -15.18 -7.63 -4.91
N SER A 244 -13.85 -7.70 -4.80
CA SER A 244 -13.10 -6.94 -3.78
C SER A 244 -13.25 -5.43 -3.97
N LEU A 245 -13.36 -4.97 -5.22
CA LEU A 245 -13.62 -3.57 -5.55
C LEU A 245 -15.10 -3.17 -5.43
N ARG A 246 -16.03 -4.10 -5.14
CA ARG A 246 -17.48 -3.88 -5.20
C ARG A 246 -17.95 -3.38 -6.58
N LEU A 247 -17.30 -3.85 -7.64
CA LEU A 247 -17.61 -3.54 -9.04
C LEU A 247 -18.12 -4.76 -9.82
N HIS A 248 -18.41 -5.87 -9.13
CA HIS A 248 -18.85 -7.13 -9.74
C HIS A 248 -20.15 -7.04 -10.55
N LYS A 249 -20.96 -5.98 -10.40
CA LYS A 249 -22.08 -5.66 -11.31
C LYS A 249 -21.63 -5.58 -12.77
N TYR A 250 -20.39 -5.16 -13.03
CA TYR A 250 -19.84 -5.01 -14.37
C TYR A 250 -19.07 -6.25 -14.85
N ALA A 251 -19.12 -7.38 -14.15
CA ALA A 251 -18.34 -8.57 -14.52
C ALA A 251 -18.60 -9.06 -15.95
N ALA A 252 -19.85 -8.97 -16.43
CA ALA A 252 -20.22 -9.34 -17.80
C ALA A 252 -19.60 -8.43 -18.89
N LEU A 253 -19.30 -7.17 -18.56
CA LEU A 253 -18.55 -6.28 -19.45
C LEU A 253 -17.10 -6.74 -19.55
N PHE A 254 -16.47 -7.05 -18.41
CA PHE A 254 -15.07 -7.48 -18.37
C PHE A 254 -14.83 -8.87 -18.97
N SER A 255 -15.84 -9.76 -18.95
CA SER A 255 -15.71 -11.08 -19.58
C SER A 255 -15.60 -11.02 -21.11
N GLN A 256 -15.94 -9.89 -21.72
CA GLN A 256 -15.85 -9.67 -23.17
C GLN A 256 -14.54 -8.97 -23.58
N LEU A 257 -13.72 -8.55 -22.61
CA LEU A 257 -12.48 -7.83 -22.86
C LEU A 257 -11.28 -8.77 -22.74
N THR A 258 -10.34 -8.62 -23.67
CA THR A 258 -8.99 -9.15 -23.51
C THR A 258 -8.24 -8.40 -22.41
N TYR A 259 -7.13 -8.96 -21.94
CA TYR A 259 -6.29 -8.28 -20.95
C TYR A 259 -5.79 -6.92 -21.46
N GLU A 260 -5.36 -6.84 -22.72
CA GLU A 260 -4.87 -5.59 -23.30
C GLU A 260 -5.97 -4.53 -23.41
N GLU A 261 -7.16 -4.92 -23.86
CA GLU A 261 -8.31 -4.01 -23.92
C GLU A 261 -8.71 -3.54 -22.52
N MET A 262 -8.73 -4.43 -21.52
CA MET A 262 -8.98 -4.08 -20.13
C MET A 262 -7.96 -3.04 -19.62
N MET A 263 -6.68 -3.22 -19.91
CA MET A 263 -5.62 -2.29 -19.51
C MET A 263 -5.71 -0.94 -20.26
N GLY A 264 -6.38 -0.91 -21.41
CA GLY A 264 -6.62 0.28 -22.23
C GLY A 264 -7.92 1.03 -21.95
N LEU A 265 -8.79 0.56 -21.04
CA LEU A 265 -10.11 1.17 -20.81
C LEU A 265 -10.03 2.63 -20.36
N THR A 266 -10.88 3.47 -20.97
CA THR A 266 -11.06 4.88 -20.64
C THR A 266 -12.45 5.16 -20.08
N GLU A 267 -12.64 6.31 -19.40
CA GLU A 267 -13.96 6.70 -18.90
C GLU A 267 -15.00 6.82 -20.03
N VAL A 268 -14.58 7.26 -21.23
CA VAL A 268 -15.45 7.43 -22.41
C VAL A 268 -15.97 6.07 -22.91
N GLN A 269 -15.10 5.07 -23.02
CA GLN A 269 -15.50 3.72 -23.41
C GLN A 269 -16.46 3.08 -22.39
N LEU A 270 -16.22 3.31 -21.09
CA LEU A 270 -17.09 2.81 -20.02
C LEU A 270 -18.45 3.53 -20.01
N GLU A 271 -18.47 4.83 -20.31
CA GLU A 271 -19.70 5.61 -20.47
C GLU A 271 -20.54 5.10 -21.65
N ALA A 272 -19.92 4.78 -22.79
CA ALA A 272 -20.59 4.14 -23.92
C ALA A 272 -21.19 2.77 -23.58
N GLN A 273 -20.67 2.10 -22.55
CA GLN A 273 -21.18 0.82 -22.02
C GLN A 273 -22.12 1.00 -20.81
N ASN A 274 -22.68 2.21 -20.63
CA ASN A 274 -23.65 2.55 -19.57
C ASN A 274 -23.11 2.34 -18.13
N VAL A 275 -21.79 2.45 -17.92
CA VAL A 275 -21.20 2.39 -16.58
C VAL A 275 -21.43 3.70 -15.84
N THR A 276 -21.87 3.62 -14.58
CA THR A 276 -22.18 4.81 -13.78
C THR A 276 -20.93 5.68 -13.54
N LYS A 277 -21.11 7.00 -13.39
CA LYS A 277 -20.02 7.97 -13.22
C LYS A 277 -19.04 7.61 -12.09
N GLY A 278 -19.53 7.14 -10.94
CA GLY A 278 -18.67 6.70 -9.85
C GLY A 278 -17.91 5.41 -10.16
N ALA A 279 -18.55 4.47 -10.87
CA ALA A 279 -17.94 3.20 -11.22
C ALA A 279 -16.88 3.34 -12.31
N ARG A 280 -17.11 4.16 -13.35
CA ARG A 280 -16.13 4.37 -14.42
C ARG A 280 -14.83 4.96 -13.87
N HIS A 281 -14.94 5.96 -13.01
CA HIS A 281 -13.79 6.57 -12.35
C HIS A 281 -13.02 5.54 -11.49
N LYS A 282 -13.75 4.74 -10.70
CA LYS A 282 -13.14 3.69 -9.87
C LYS A 282 -12.45 2.60 -10.70
N ILE A 283 -13.05 2.18 -11.82
CA ILE A 283 -12.46 1.21 -12.75
C ILE A 283 -11.15 1.76 -13.31
N VAL A 284 -11.15 2.98 -13.84
CA VAL A 284 -9.96 3.62 -14.42
C VAL A 284 -8.85 3.78 -13.38
N LEU A 285 -9.17 4.24 -12.16
CA LEU A 285 -8.20 4.32 -11.07
C LEU A 285 -7.64 2.95 -10.69
N SER A 286 -8.48 1.92 -10.64
CA SER A 286 -8.04 0.55 -10.35
C SER A 286 -7.13 0.01 -11.45
N ILE A 287 -7.40 0.28 -12.72
CA ILE A 287 -6.54 -0.10 -13.85
C ILE A 287 -5.21 0.66 -13.80
N GLN A 288 -5.22 1.95 -13.45
CA GLN A 288 -3.97 2.69 -13.26
C GLN A 288 -3.10 2.05 -12.17
N LYS A 289 -3.70 1.64 -11.04
CA LYS A 289 -2.98 0.86 -10.02
C LYS A 289 -2.42 -0.45 -10.56
N LEU A 290 -3.12 -1.13 -11.47
CA LEU A 290 -2.60 -2.33 -12.12
C LEU A 290 -1.36 -2.04 -12.97
N LYS A 291 -1.31 -0.89 -13.66
CA LYS A 291 -0.16 -0.46 -14.47
C LYS A 291 1.07 -0.15 -13.60
N GLU A 292 0.87 0.43 -12.43
CA GLU A 292 1.96 0.79 -11.51
C GLU A 292 2.59 -0.40 -10.77
N ARG A 293 1.98 -1.60 -10.83
CA ARG A 293 2.41 -2.75 -10.01
C ARG A 293 3.88 -3.10 -10.17
N GLN A 294 4.42 -3.08 -11.40
CA GLN A 294 5.83 -3.39 -11.62
C GLN A 294 6.76 -2.34 -10.99
N ASN A 295 6.38 -1.05 -11.02
CA ASN A 295 7.11 0.02 -10.35
C ASN A 295 7.09 -0.16 -8.83
N VAL A 296 5.92 -0.50 -8.27
CA VAL A 296 5.78 -0.79 -6.84
C VAL A 296 6.67 -1.96 -6.43
N LEU A 297 6.68 -3.06 -7.20
CA LEU A 297 7.56 -4.20 -6.89
C LEU A 297 9.04 -3.84 -6.97
N ARG A 298 9.47 -3.02 -7.93
CA ARG A 298 10.86 -2.52 -8.00
C ARG A 298 11.23 -1.69 -6.77
N SER A 299 10.30 -0.85 -6.30
CA SER A 299 10.48 -0.08 -5.07
C SER A 299 10.57 -0.98 -3.83
N LEU A 300 9.71 -2.00 -3.74
CA LEU A 300 9.73 -2.97 -2.64
C LEU A 300 11.03 -3.77 -2.62
N GLU A 301 11.52 -4.20 -3.78
CA GLU A 301 12.80 -4.91 -3.89
C GLU A 301 13.94 -4.11 -3.26
N LYS A 302 14.00 -2.81 -3.57
CA LYS A 302 15.02 -1.89 -3.04
C LYS A 302 14.84 -1.69 -1.53
N ASP A 303 13.63 -1.40 -1.08
CA ASP A 303 13.33 -1.14 0.34
C ASP A 303 13.68 -2.33 1.24
N ILE A 304 13.37 -3.56 0.79
CA ILE A 304 13.71 -4.79 1.52
C ILE A 304 15.23 -4.98 1.64
N LEU A 305 16.01 -4.61 0.62
CA LEU A 305 17.47 -4.69 0.68
C LEU A 305 18.08 -3.65 1.64
N GLU A 306 17.43 -2.50 1.78
CA GLU A 306 17.85 -1.40 2.66
C GLU A 306 17.38 -1.56 4.11
N GLY A 307 16.72 -2.68 4.45
CA GLY A 307 16.23 -2.96 5.81
C GLY A 307 14.86 -2.37 6.12
N GLY A 308 14.04 -2.13 5.09
CA GLY A 308 12.66 -1.64 5.21
C GLY A 308 11.72 -2.60 5.95
N ASN A 309 10.49 -2.14 6.18
CA ASN A 309 9.52 -2.90 6.97
C ASN A 309 8.92 -4.08 6.17
N LEU A 310 9.33 -5.30 6.54
CA LEU A 310 8.93 -6.53 5.85
C LEU A 310 7.42 -6.79 5.87
N ARG A 311 6.73 -6.41 6.96
CA ARG A 311 5.27 -6.57 7.09
C ARG A 311 4.53 -5.79 6.02
N ASN A 312 4.97 -4.55 5.75
CA ASN A 312 4.38 -3.71 4.71
C ASN A 312 4.61 -4.31 3.32
N ALA A 313 5.82 -4.83 3.06
CA ALA A 313 6.11 -5.50 1.79
C ALA A 313 5.23 -6.73 1.57
N LEU A 314 5.09 -7.58 2.59
CA LEU A 314 4.19 -8.74 2.56
C LEU A 314 2.73 -8.33 2.32
N GLN A 315 2.26 -7.25 2.95
CA GLN A 315 0.91 -6.75 2.75
C GLN A 315 0.67 -6.30 1.31
N GLU A 316 1.60 -5.54 0.72
CA GLU A 316 1.50 -5.10 -0.69
C GLU A 316 1.50 -6.28 -1.66
N LEU A 317 2.35 -7.29 -1.43
CA LEU A 317 2.38 -8.50 -2.24
C LEU A 317 1.07 -9.29 -2.14
N HIS A 318 0.47 -9.41 -0.94
CA HIS A 318 -0.85 -10.04 -0.75
C HIS A 318 -1.97 -9.29 -1.48
N GLN A 319 -1.92 -7.96 -1.55
CA GLN A 319 -2.89 -7.21 -2.34
C GLN A 319 -2.68 -7.42 -3.84
N MET A 320 -1.42 -7.50 -4.26
CA MET A 320 -1.07 -7.60 -5.67
C MET A 320 -1.42 -8.98 -6.28
N ILE A 321 -1.22 -10.07 -5.55
CA ILE A 321 -1.56 -11.43 -6.03
C ILE A 321 -3.07 -11.63 -6.25
N LEU A 322 -3.93 -10.82 -5.63
CA LEU A 322 -5.39 -10.85 -5.82
C LEU A 322 -5.87 -10.09 -7.05
N THR A 323 -4.97 -9.45 -7.79
CA THR A 323 -5.30 -8.66 -8.98
C THR A 323 -5.09 -9.47 -10.26
N PRO A 324 -5.71 -9.09 -11.39
CA PRO A 324 -5.50 -9.78 -12.66
C PRO A 324 -4.04 -9.66 -13.13
N ILE A 325 -3.32 -10.77 -13.20
CA ILE A 325 -1.93 -10.85 -13.66
C ILE A 325 -1.91 -11.69 -14.94
N LYS A 326 -1.29 -11.14 -15.99
CA LYS A 326 -1.06 -11.86 -17.26
C LYS A 326 0.23 -12.67 -17.13
N ALA A 327 0.23 -13.91 -17.63
CA ALA A 327 1.46 -14.67 -17.80
C ALA A 327 2.40 -13.91 -18.74
N TYR A 328 3.68 -13.82 -18.36
CA TYR A 328 4.67 -13.16 -19.20
C TYR A 328 5.12 -14.10 -20.33
N ASN A 329 4.93 -13.66 -21.57
CA ASN A 329 5.48 -14.32 -22.74
C ASN A 329 6.74 -13.57 -23.15
N PHE A 330 7.89 -14.26 -23.14
CA PHE A 330 9.14 -13.66 -23.59
C PHE A 330 8.96 -13.23 -25.06
N PRO A 331 9.20 -11.95 -25.41
CA PRO A 331 9.26 -11.59 -26.81
C PRO A 331 10.43 -12.38 -27.41
N GLN A 332 10.12 -13.38 -28.23
CA GLN A 332 11.13 -13.98 -29.09
C GLN A 332 11.67 -12.85 -29.94
N THR A 333 12.93 -12.48 -29.71
CA THR A 333 13.72 -11.73 -30.67
C THR A 333 13.53 -12.45 -32.00
N GLN A 334 12.87 -11.81 -32.96
CA GLN A 334 12.83 -12.33 -34.31
C GLN A 334 14.29 -12.54 -34.74
N ASN A 335 14.65 -13.79 -35.03
CA ASN A 335 15.87 -14.10 -35.76
C ASN A 335 15.79 -13.35 -37.10
N ILE A 336 16.50 -12.23 -37.23
CA ILE A 336 16.67 -11.49 -38.49
C ILE A 336 17.79 -12.15 -39.32
N ASP A 337 17.84 -13.49 -39.37
CA ASP A 337 18.90 -14.23 -40.08
C ASP A 337 18.37 -15.23 -41.13
N GLU A 338 17.16 -15.02 -41.67
CA GLU A 338 16.63 -15.84 -42.79
C GLU A 338 15.99 -15.01 -43.92
N GLN A 339 16.55 -13.85 -44.27
CA GLN A 339 16.16 -13.15 -45.50
C GLN A 339 17.29 -12.30 -46.10
N ARG A 340 18.41 -12.95 -46.43
CA ARG A 340 19.40 -12.45 -47.41
C ARG A 340 19.96 -13.61 -48.25
N GLN A 341 19.09 -14.29 -48.97
CA GLN A 341 19.46 -15.04 -50.17
C GLN A 341 18.40 -14.80 -51.22
N ASP A 342 18.51 -13.67 -51.90
CA ASP A 342 18.19 -13.56 -53.32
C ASP A 342 18.66 -12.20 -53.83
N LEU A 343 19.31 -12.23 -55.01
CA LEU A 343 19.85 -11.11 -55.78
C LEU A 343 21.25 -10.61 -55.37
N ASP A 344 22.28 -11.37 -55.75
CA ASP A 344 23.17 -10.81 -56.77
C ASP A 344 23.75 -11.92 -57.66
N SER A 345 23.39 -11.82 -58.94
CA SER A 345 23.86 -12.68 -60.01
C SER A 345 25.11 -12.06 -60.62
N GLN A 346 26.10 -12.91 -60.90
CA GLN A 346 27.12 -12.76 -61.95
C GLN A 346 28.25 -11.74 -61.69
N SER A 347 29.48 -12.25 -61.47
CA SER A 347 30.35 -12.60 -62.60
C SER A 347 31.70 -13.20 -62.13
N SER A 348 32.13 -14.23 -62.88
CA SER A 348 33.53 -14.54 -63.23
C SER A 348 34.46 -15.07 -62.12
N LEU A 349 35.31 -16.09 -62.30
CA LEU A 349 35.77 -16.88 -63.45
C LEU A 349 36.50 -18.11 -62.87
N MET A 350 36.56 -19.19 -63.65
CA MET A 350 37.28 -20.42 -63.35
C MET A 350 38.81 -20.21 -63.35
N SER A 351 39.55 -20.94 -62.52
CA SER A 351 40.66 -21.82 -62.95
C SER A 351 41.45 -22.39 -61.75
N SER A 352 42.11 -23.50 -62.06
CA SER A 352 42.57 -24.58 -61.19
C SER A 352 43.98 -24.40 -60.58
N ASP A 353 44.24 -25.28 -59.61
CA ASP A 353 45.43 -26.15 -59.49
C ASP A 353 46.52 -25.83 -58.44
N SER A 354 47.03 -26.94 -57.89
CA SER A 354 48.38 -27.22 -57.39
C SER A 354 48.77 -26.93 -55.91
N SER A 355 48.64 -28.01 -55.12
CA SER A 355 49.71 -28.75 -54.41
C SER A 355 50.75 -28.09 -53.47
N MET A 356 50.97 -28.84 -52.37
CA MET A 356 52.21 -29.12 -51.62
C MET A 356 52.66 -28.24 -50.43
N GLY A 357 53.02 -28.94 -49.33
CA GLY A 357 54.00 -28.51 -48.32
C GLY A 357 53.49 -28.60 -46.88
N ASN A 358 53.29 -29.78 -46.30
CA ASN A 358 54.25 -30.48 -45.43
C ASN A 358 54.88 -29.62 -44.30
N ARG A 359 54.50 -29.87 -43.04
CA ARG A 359 55.41 -30.40 -42.00
C ARG A 359 54.71 -30.64 -40.65
N LEU A 360 55.01 -31.81 -40.12
CA LEU A 360 54.70 -32.41 -38.82
C LEU A 360 55.53 -31.83 -37.68
N SER A 361 55.01 -32.01 -36.45
CA SER A 361 55.66 -32.43 -35.17
C SER A 361 54.98 -31.67 -34.02
N ASP A 362 54.60 -32.20 -32.87
CA ASP A 362 54.61 -33.49 -32.18
C ASP A 362 53.56 -33.29 -31.05
N GLY A 363 52.76 -34.25 -30.59
CA GLY A 363 53.17 -35.59 -30.20
C GLY A 363 53.33 -35.65 -28.67
N LYS A 364 52.21 -35.78 -27.95
CA LYS A 364 52.02 -36.50 -26.68
C LYS A 364 50.70 -36.09 -26.00
N ASP A 365 50.01 -36.93 -25.24
CA ASP A 365 49.67 -38.35 -25.35
C ASP A 365 48.66 -38.60 -24.22
N SER A 366 47.75 -39.53 -24.48
CA SER A 366 47.07 -40.38 -23.48
C SER A 366 45.96 -39.80 -22.61
N ALA A 367 44.74 -40.20 -23.00
CA ALA A 367 43.87 -41.15 -22.27
C ALA A 367 43.24 -40.62 -20.96
N THR A 368 41.94 -40.77 -20.66
CA THR A 368 40.92 -41.74 -21.09
C THR A 368 39.60 -41.30 -20.45
N GLY A 369 38.47 -41.69 -21.05
CA GLY A 369 37.23 -41.93 -20.31
C GLY A 369 36.20 -40.81 -20.36
N GLY A 370 35.24 -40.93 -21.27
CA GLY A 370 33.99 -40.19 -21.18
C GLY A 370 33.15 -40.69 -19.99
N ILE A 371 32.41 -39.77 -19.37
CA ILE A 371 31.06 -39.97 -18.85
C ILE A 371 30.35 -38.62 -18.93
N GLN A 372 29.18 -38.65 -19.56
CA GLN A 372 28.20 -37.58 -19.67
C GLN A 372 27.63 -37.27 -18.28
N GLN A 373 27.75 -36.03 -17.81
CA GLN A 373 26.96 -35.53 -16.68
C GLN A 373 26.59 -34.06 -16.87
N HIS A 374 25.28 -33.85 -17.00
CA HIS A 374 24.59 -32.58 -16.85
C HIS A 374 25.07 -31.89 -15.57
N ASN A 375 25.78 -30.76 -15.71
CA ASN A 375 26.20 -29.99 -14.56
C ASN A 375 25.13 -28.97 -14.20
N VAL A 376 24.45 -29.29 -13.11
CA VAL A 376 23.62 -28.44 -12.26
C VAL A 376 24.52 -27.30 -11.75
N THR A 377 24.24 -26.05 -12.11
CA THR A 377 24.97 -24.89 -11.58
C THR A 377 24.28 -24.41 -10.31
N GLY A 378 24.85 -24.81 -9.18
CA GLY A 378 24.58 -24.24 -7.86
C GLY A 378 25.44 -23.00 -7.60
N CYS A 379 24.94 -22.19 -6.66
CA CYS A 379 25.63 -21.17 -5.87
C CYS A 379 26.59 -20.19 -6.56
N GLU A 380 26.11 -18.99 -6.86
CA GLU A 380 26.92 -17.78 -6.76
C GLU A 380 26.15 -16.71 -5.98
N GLY A 381 26.82 -16.12 -4.98
CA GLY A 381 26.35 -14.92 -4.30
C GLY A 381 26.57 -13.67 -5.16
N GLU A 382 26.17 -12.54 -4.58
CA GLU A 382 26.46 -11.17 -5.04
C GLU A 382 25.53 -10.57 -6.12
N SER A 383 24.86 -9.50 -5.69
CA SER A 383 24.51 -8.28 -6.44
C SER A 383 24.86 -8.23 -7.93
N GLY A 384 24.05 -8.88 -8.77
CA GLY A 384 24.21 -8.76 -10.23
C GLY A 384 23.09 -9.36 -11.08
N ALA A 385 21.92 -9.63 -10.52
CA ALA A 385 20.86 -10.27 -11.29
C ALA A 385 20.31 -9.30 -12.36
N ALA A 386 20.39 -9.72 -13.63
CA ALA A 386 19.92 -8.99 -14.81
C ALA A 386 18.53 -8.35 -14.57
N PRO A 387 18.30 -7.12 -15.07
CA PRO A 387 17.03 -6.43 -14.86
C PRO A 387 15.88 -7.26 -15.44
N VAL A 388 14.81 -7.38 -14.66
CA VAL A 388 13.59 -8.07 -15.11
C VAL A 388 12.97 -7.24 -16.25
N PRO A 389 12.63 -7.85 -17.41
CA PRO A 389 12.04 -7.13 -18.53
C PRO A 389 10.77 -6.35 -18.15
N GLU A 390 10.53 -5.23 -18.83
CA GLU A 390 9.29 -4.47 -18.68
C GLU A 390 8.08 -5.33 -19.08
N GLY A 391 7.02 -5.31 -18.27
CA GLY A 391 5.85 -6.16 -18.43
C GLY A 391 5.95 -7.55 -17.78
N ASP A 392 7.15 -8.03 -17.38
CA ASP A 392 7.30 -9.29 -16.64
C ASP A 392 6.95 -9.11 -15.14
N LEU A 393 5.65 -8.95 -14.89
CA LEU A 393 5.12 -8.82 -13.55
C LEU A 393 5.33 -10.08 -12.69
N PRO A 394 5.07 -11.31 -13.17
CA PRO A 394 5.36 -12.53 -12.40
C PRO A 394 6.86 -12.69 -12.06
N GLY A 395 7.76 -12.35 -12.98
CA GLY A 395 9.20 -12.39 -12.75
C GLY A 395 9.65 -11.40 -11.69
N GLN A 396 9.17 -10.15 -11.78
CA GLN A 396 9.50 -9.12 -10.78
C GLN A 396 8.91 -9.49 -9.41
N PHE A 397 7.69 -10.05 -9.36
CA PHE A 397 7.06 -10.52 -8.13
C PHE A 397 7.88 -11.66 -7.49
N THR A 398 8.31 -12.63 -8.31
CA THR A 398 9.16 -13.74 -7.86
C THR A 398 10.49 -13.25 -7.30
N ARG A 399 11.07 -12.20 -7.91
CA ARG A 399 12.32 -11.59 -7.43
C ARG A 399 12.16 -10.95 -6.05
N VAL A 400 11.07 -10.19 -5.83
CA VAL A 400 10.76 -9.60 -4.52
C VAL A 400 10.53 -10.70 -3.47
N MET A 401 9.79 -11.75 -3.79
CA MET A 401 9.59 -12.91 -2.89
C MET A 401 10.92 -13.51 -2.41
N GLY A 402 11.91 -13.64 -3.30
CA GLY A 402 13.25 -14.12 -2.92
C GLY A 402 13.98 -13.18 -1.97
N LYS A 403 13.80 -11.86 -2.11
CA LYS A 403 14.36 -10.87 -1.17
C LYS A 403 13.69 -10.94 0.20
N VAL A 404 12.36 -11.14 0.23
CA VAL A 404 11.61 -11.37 1.47
C VAL A 404 12.14 -12.60 2.19
N CYS A 405 12.28 -13.75 1.50
CA CYS A 405 12.85 -14.96 2.08
C CYS A 405 14.25 -14.73 2.63
N THR A 406 15.14 -14.08 1.87
CA THR A 406 16.49 -13.77 2.34
C THR A 406 16.45 -12.94 3.63
N GLN A 407 15.58 -11.93 3.70
CA GLN A 407 15.42 -11.14 4.92
C GLN A 407 14.82 -11.95 6.07
N LEU A 408 13.86 -12.84 5.83
CA LEU A 408 13.32 -13.72 6.87
C LEU A 408 14.39 -14.65 7.46
N LEU A 409 15.29 -15.17 6.64
CA LEU A 409 16.38 -16.06 7.08
C LEU A 409 17.48 -15.32 7.86
N VAL A 410 17.75 -14.05 7.52
CA VAL A 410 18.86 -13.27 8.10
C VAL A 410 18.41 -12.44 9.31
N SER A 411 17.17 -11.98 9.33
CA SER A 411 16.57 -11.30 10.49
C SER A 411 16.04 -12.33 11.50
N ARG A 412 15.66 -11.89 12.71
CA ARG A 412 14.80 -12.70 13.60
C ARG A 412 13.35 -12.27 13.36
N PRO A 413 12.69 -12.72 12.29
CA PRO A 413 11.33 -12.29 12.00
C PRO A 413 10.36 -12.83 13.05
N ASP A 414 9.30 -12.09 13.27
CA ASP A 414 8.12 -12.50 14.01
C ASP A 414 7.35 -13.62 13.26
N GLU A 415 6.75 -14.54 14.02
CA GLU A 415 5.99 -15.68 13.47
C GLU A 415 4.86 -15.25 12.52
N GLU A 416 4.28 -14.06 12.72
CA GLU A 416 3.26 -13.48 11.83
C GLU A 416 3.80 -13.27 10.41
N ASN A 417 5.02 -12.75 10.27
CA ASN A 417 5.63 -12.48 8.96
C ASN A 417 5.97 -13.78 8.22
N ILE A 418 6.45 -14.81 8.94
CA ILE A 418 6.67 -16.14 8.38
C ILE A 418 5.33 -16.73 7.89
N SER A 419 4.30 -16.74 8.75
CA SER A 419 2.97 -17.26 8.38
C SER A 419 2.38 -16.52 7.16
N SER A 420 2.50 -15.20 7.13
CA SER A 420 2.06 -14.36 6.02
C SER A 420 2.81 -14.67 4.72
N TYR A 421 4.13 -14.90 4.80
CA TYR A 421 4.96 -15.28 3.66
C TYR A 421 4.61 -16.67 3.11
N LEU A 422 4.42 -17.67 3.99
CA LEU A 422 4.03 -19.02 3.59
C LEU A 422 2.64 -19.04 2.91
N GLN A 423 1.68 -18.29 3.44
CA GLN A 423 0.36 -18.12 2.80
C GLN A 423 0.47 -17.48 1.42
N LEU A 424 1.43 -16.57 1.24
CA LEU A 424 1.67 -15.91 -0.04
C LEU A 424 2.26 -16.87 -1.07
N ILE A 425 3.20 -17.74 -0.66
CA ILE A 425 3.72 -18.82 -1.50
C ILE A 425 2.58 -19.71 -1.99
N ASP A 426 1.69 -20.15 -1.10
CA ASP A 426 0.58 -21.04 -1.45
C ASP A 426 -0.35 -20.40 -2.51
N LYS A 427 -0.62 -19.09 -2.39
CA LYS A 427 -1.36 -18.34 -3.41
C LYS A 427 -0.62 -18.27 -4.75
N CYS A 428 0.69 -18.04 -4.75
CA CYS A 428 1.48 -17.95 -5.98
C CYS A 428 1.58 -19.29 -6.72
N VAL A 429 1.73 -20.40 -5.99
CA VAL A 429 1.80 -21.74 -6.57
C VAL A 429 0.51 -22.13 -7.28
N GLY A 430 -0.64 -21.74 -6.70
CA GLY A 430 -1.96 -21.92 -7.32
C GLY A 430 -2.28 -20.94 -8.47
N HIS A 431 -1.44 -19.95 -8.73
CA HIS A 431 -1.74 -18.86 -9.67
C HIS A 431 -1.17 -19.16 -11.07
N GLU A 432 -2.04 -19.14 -12.10
CA GLU A 432 -1.72 -19.55 -13.47
C GLU A 432 -0.68 -18.66 -14.18
N ALA A 433 -0.59 -17.38 -13.81
CA ALA A 433 0.39 -16.47 -14.42
C ALA A 433 1.86 -16.75 -14.08
N PHE A 434 2.13 -17.55 -13.03
CA PHE A 434 3.51 -17.93 -12.67
C PHE A 434 3.92 -19.18 -13.44
N THR A 435 5.15 -19.18 -13.96
CA THR A 435 5.71 -20.35 -14.64
C THR A 435 6.03 -21.46 -13.65
N GLU A 436 6.07 -22.72 -14.10
CA GLU A 436 6.46 -23.85 -13.26
C GLU A 436 7.86 -23.67 -12.64
N THR A 437 8.77 -23.01 -13.35
CA THR A 437 10.09 -22.65 -12.82
C THR A 437 10.00 -21.67 -11.65
N GLN A 438 9.16 -20.64 -11.76
CA GLN A 438 8.92 -19.67 -10.67
C GLN A 438 8.27 -20.36 -9.46
N LYS A 439 7.26 -21.21 -9.68
CA LYS A 439 6.57 -21.95 -8.61
C LYS A 439 7.53 -22.89 -7.87
N LYS A 440 8.33 -23.68 -8.59
CA LYS A 440 9.36 -24.56 -8.00
C LYS A 440 10.36 -23.77 -7.16
N ARG A 441 10.77 -22.59 -7.64
CA ARG A 441 11.68 -21.70 -6.89
C ARG A 441 11.02 -21.21 -5.60
N MET A 442 9.78 -20.75 -5.63
CA MET A 442 9.07 -20.32 -4.41
C MET A 442 8.87 -21.47 -3.41
N LEU A 443 8.56 -22.68 -3.88
CA LEU A 443 8.46 -23.87 -3.04
C LEU A 443 9.79 -24.26 -2.39
N SER A 444 10.93 -23.98 -3.02
CA SER A 444 12.24 -24.21 -2.41
C SER A 444 12.51 -23.29 -1.22
N TRP A 445 12.00 -22.05 -1.25
CA TRP A 445 12.07 -21.11 -0.14
C TRP A 445 11.17 -21.53 1.03
N LYS A 446 10.02 -22.14 0.74
CA LYS A 446 9.10 -22.70 1.76
C LYS A 446 9.75 -23.77 2.66
N GLN A 447 10.82 -24.43 2.19
CA GLN A 447 11.52 -25.47 2.95
C GLN A 447 12.67 -24.91 3.79
N GLN A 448 13.01 -23.63 3.62
CA GLN A 448 14.13 -22.97 4.29
C GLN A 448 13.69 -22.18 5.53
N ASP A 449 12.45 -21.69 5.52
CA ASP A 449 11.73 -21.12 6.67
C ASP A 449 11.05 -22.25 7.47
#